data_AF-A0A814TZS3-F1
#
_entry.id   AF-A0A814TZS3-F1
#
_cell.length_a   1.000
_cell.length_b   1.000
_cell.length_c   1.000
_cell.angle_alpha   90.00
_cell.angle_beta   90.00
_cell.angle_gamma   90.00
#
_symmetry.space_group_name_H-M   'P 1'
#
loop_
_entity.id
_entity.type
_entity.pdbx_description
1 polymer ?
#
loop_
_entity_poly.entity_id
_entity_poly.type
_entity_poly.pdbx_seq_one_letter_code
_entity_poly.pdbx_strand_id
1 'polypeptide(L)'
;MHKISIEGTFVYHGVKHGHSYTSQQCTINLVKNLFESSSTVAKSLSCAKTKSRAIACNVLAPYFTRKILDEVLEARFYSISFDASNKGNTKTYPFVIQYFSDIGVKKGKYALLFEIYISFLSLIIIILRLGLIDFIENSREIALDIFNNIITVIDNLQLNIHNLTSIGADNANVNFGKYHSVFELFKDRLPHILKAEAAERL
;
A
#
# COMPACT_ATOMS: atom_id res chain seq x y z
N MET A 1 5.11 22.77 -20.37
CA MET A 1 4.58 21.82 -19.38
C MET A 1 5.30 20.45 -19.46
N HIS A 2 6.65 20.40 -19.36
CA HIS A 2 7.39 19.14 -19.65
C HIS A 2 8.31 18.62 -18.54
N LYS A 3 9.04 19.46 -17.80
CA LYS A 3 10.06 18.96 -16.86
C LYS A 3 9.47 18.21 -15.66
N ILE A 4 8.46 18.78 -14.98
CA ILE A 4 7.87 18.20 -13.77
C ILE A 4 7.21 16.85 -14.05
N SER A 5 6.43 16.75 -15.14
CA SER A 5 5.78 15.50 -15.54
C SER A 5 6.79 14.42 -15.94
N ILE A 6 7.87 14.78 -16.63
CA ILE A 6 8.95 13.83 -16.98
C ILE A 6 9.64 13.32 -15.72
N GLU A 7 10.04 14.21 -14.81
CA GLU A 7 10.71 13.81 -13.56
C GLU A 7 9.77 12.97 -12.67
N GLY A 8 8.49 13.32 -12.57
CA GLY A 8 7.49 12.51 -11.88
C GLY A 8 7.33 11.12 -12.49
N THR A 9 7.26 11.04 -13.83
CA THR A 9 7.15 9.76 -14.57
C THR A 9 8.40 8.90 -14.39
N PHE A 10 9.58 9.53 -14.44
CA PHE A 10 10.87 8.86 -14.24
C PHE A 10 10.96 8.24 -12.84
N VAL A 11 10.57 9.00 -11.80
CA VAL A 11 10.55 8.49 -10.42
C VAL A 11 9.50 7.40 -10.25
N TYR A 12 8.30 7.57 -10.80
CA TYR A 12 7.26 6.54 -10.77
C TYR A 12 7.74 5.23 -11.41
N HIS A 13 8.36 5.30 -12.59
CA HIS A 13 8.94 4.14 -13.25
C HIS A 13 10.02 3.49 -12.38
N GLY A 14 10.92 4.29 -11.80
CA GLY A 14 11.95 3.79 -10.91
C GLY A 14 11.39 3.05 -9.68
N VAL A 15 10.34 3.59 -9.04
CA VAL A 15 9.66 2.93 -7.91
C VAL A 15 8.96 1.64 -8.38
N LYS A 16 8.22 1.70 -9.48
CA LYS A 16 7.46 0.57 -10.03
C LYS A 16 8.34 -0.64 -10.36
N HIS A 17 9.57 -0.39 -10.83
CA HIS A 17 10.51 -1.45 -11.21
C HIS A 17 11.60 -1.72 -10.15
N GLY A 18 11.48 -1.13 -8.96
CA GLY A 18 12.44 -1.38 -7.87
C GLY A 18 13.86 -0.84 -8.13
N HIS A 19 14.01 0.17 -8.98
CA HIS A 19 15.30 0.79 -9.25
C HIS A 19 15.75 1.66 -8.09
N SER A 20 17.01 1.48 -7.67
CA SER A 20 17.60 2.31 -6.62
C SER A 20 17.69 3.78 -7.04
N TYR A 21 17.58 4.70 -6.08
CA TYR A 21 17.76 6.14 -6.35
C TYR A 21 19.17 6.49 -6.86
N THR A 22 20.17 5.65 -6.54
CA THR A 22 21.52 5.78 -7.09
C THR A 22 21.53 5.41 -8.58
N SER A 23 20.86 4.33 -8.98
CA SER A 23 20.69 3.98 -10.40
C SER A 23 20.00 5.11 -11.16
N GLN A 24 18.95 5.69 -10.59
CA GLN A 24 18.25 6.83 -11.19
C GLN A 24 19.15 8.06 -11.42
N GLN A 25 20.07 8.34 -10.49
CA GLN A 25 21.07 9.40 -10.67
C GLN A 25 22.00 9.11 -11.86
N CYS A 26 22.50 7.88 -11.97
CA CYS A 26 23.32 7.47 -13.10
C CYS A 26 22.53 7.57 -14.42
N THR A 27 21.26 7.17 -14.44
CA THR A 27 20.41 7.25 -15.63
C THR A 27 20.19 8.69 -16.08
N ILE A 28 19.96 9.64 -15.17
CA ILE A 28 19.79 11.06 -15.54
C ILE A 28 21.07 11.62 -16.17
N ASN A 29 22.24 11.28 -15.62
CA ASN A 29 23.52 11.70 -16.20
C ASN A 29 23.72 11.08 -17.60
N LEU A 30 23.39 9.80 -17.76
CA LEU A 30 23.44 9.13 -19.06
C LEU A 30 22.50 9.78 -20.08
N VAL A 31 21.24 10.05 -19.70
CA VAL A 31 20.25 10.72 -20.57
C VAL A 31 20.75 12.09 -21.01
N LYS A 32 21.39 12.86 -20.13
CA LYS A 32 21.98 14.15 -20.51
C LYS A 32 23.05 14.01 -21.58
N ASN A 33 23.95 13.04 -21.41
CA ASN A 33 25.06 12.83 -22.34
C ASN A 33 24.58 12.28 -23.68
N LEU A 34 23.64 11.34 -23.67
CA LEU A 34 23.09 10.73 -24.90
C LEU A 34 22.32 11.73 -25.77
N PHE A 35 21.64 12.70 -25.14
CA PHE A 35 20.79 13.67 -25.84
C PHE A 35 21.33 15.10 -25.76
N GLU A 36 22.62 15.26 -25.48
CA GLU A 36 23.24 16.57 -25.28
C GLU A 36 23.14 17.44 -26.53
N SER A 37 23.26 16.89 -27.73
CA SER A 37 23.15 17.68 -28.96
C SER A 37 21.71 17.89 -29.44
N SER A 38 20.75 17.09 -28.94
CA SER A 38 19.43 16.94 -29.58
C SER A 38 18.24 17.35 -28.71
N SER A 39 18.38 17.48 -27.39
CA SER A 39 17.25 17.80 -26.50
C SER A 39 17.61 18.79 -25.38
N THR A 40 17.01 19.99 -25.46
CA THR A 40 17.07 20.99 -24.39
C THR A 40 16.37 20.51 -23.12
N VAL A 41 15.34 19.67 -23.27
CA VAL A 41 14.62 19.05 -22.15
C VAL A 41 15.54 18.10 -21.38
N ALA A 42 16.28 17.23 -22.09
CA ALA A 42 17.22 16.29 -21.46
C ALA A 42 18.31 17.02 -20.65
N LYS A 43 18.91 18.08 -21.21
CA LYS A 43 19.87 18.94 -20.49
C LYS A 43 19.31 19.50 -19.20
N SER A 44 18.04 19.92 -19.25
CA SER A 44 17.39 20.57 -18.12
C SER A 44 17.00 19.62 -16.98
N LEU A 45 17.00 18.30 -17.18
CA LEU A 45 16.59 17.33 -16.15
C LEU A 45 17.53 17.42 -14.93
N SER A 46 16.99 17.43 -13.72
CA SER A 46 17.81 17.49 -12.50
C SER A 46 17.40 16.48 -11.43
N CYS A 47 16.58 15.50 -11.81
CA CYS A 47 16.03 14.48 -10.91
C CYS A 47 17.03 13.38 -10.54
N ALA A 48 18.07 13.77 -9.80
CA ALA A 48 19.01 12.86 -9.17
C ALA A 48 18.46 12.27 -7.85
N LYS A 49 19.28 11.47 -7.15
CA LYS A 49 18.94 10.69 -5.95
C LYS A 49 18.03 11.41 -4.95
N THR A 50 18.44 12.59 -4.48
CA THR A 50 17.70 13.33 -3.43
C THR A 50 16.33 13.80 -3.91
N LYS A 51 16.26 14.31 -5.15
CA LYS A 51 15.00 14.77 -5.74
C LYS A 51 14.07 13.61 -6.03
N SER A 52 14.60 12.50 -6.55
CA SER A 52 13.84 11.27 -6.76
C SER A 52 13.24 10.75 -5.46
N ARG A 53 14.03 10.71 -4.39
CA ARG A 53 13.52 10.34 -3.06
C ARG A 53 12.43 11.30 -2.59
N ALA A 54 12.63 12.61 -2.72
CA ALA A 54 11.63 13.60 -2.31
C ALA A 54 10.32 13.44 -3.09
N ILE A 55 10.38 13.22 -4.41
CA ILE A 55 9.18 12.97 -5.23
C ILE A 55 8.51 11.66 -4.81
N ALA A 56 9.28 10.59 -4.61
CA ALA A 56 8.72 9.31 -4.19
C ALA A 56 8.03 9.40 -2.82
N CYS A 57 8.73 9.92 -1.80
CA CYS A 57 8.26 9.94 -0.42
C CYS A 57 7.23 11.05 -0.12
N ASN A 58 7.33 12.21 -0.77
CA ASN A 58 6.51 13.38 -0.41
C ASN A 58 5.41 13.67 -1.43
N VAL A 59 5.44 13.04 -2.61
CA VAL A 59 4.43 13.24 -3.66
C VAL A 59 3.74 11.93 -4.01
N LEU A 60 4.49 10.93 -4.52
CA LEU A 60 3.90 9.69 -5.01
C LEU A 60 3.29 8.85 -3.87
N ALA A 61 4.05 8.59 -2.81
CA ALA A 61 3.57 7.78 -1.69
C ALA A 61 2.30 8.38 -1.05
N PRO A 62 2.24 9.66 -0.63
CA PRO A 62 1.03 10.24 -0.08
C PRO A 62 -0.15 10.26 -1.07
N TYR A 63 0.12 10.43 -2.37
CA TYR A 63 -0.91 10.38 -3.40
C TYR A 63 -1.53 8.98 -3.53
N PHE A 64 -0.71 7.94 -3.60
CA PHE A 64 -1.21 6.56 -3.71
C PHE A 64 -1.84 6.06 -2.41
N THR A 65 -1.30 6.43 -1.25
CA THR A 65 -1.93 6.12 0.06
C THR A 65 -3.32 6.74 0.14
N ARG A 66 -3.50 8.01 -0.26
CA ARG A 66 -4.83 8.63 -0.29
C ARG A 66 -5.79 7.93 -1.24
N LYS A 67 -5.33 7.54 -2.43
CA LYS A 67 -6.17 6.77 -3.36
C LYS A 67 -6.62 5.44 -2.75
N ILE A 68 -5.72 4.70 -2.12
CA ILE A 68 -6.06 3.45 -1.44
C ILE A 68 -7.08 3.73 -0.32
N LEU A 69 -6.88 4.80 0.45
CA LEU A 69 -7.79 5.17 1.53
C LEU A 69 -9.20 5.50 1.01
N ASP A 70 -9.31 6.30 -0.06
CA ASP A 70 -10.59 6.63 -0.69
C ASP A 70 -11.34 5.35 -1.11
N GLU A 71 -10.63 4.40 -1.75
CA GLU A 71 -11.22 3.12 -2.17
C GLU A 71 -11.63 2.23 -0.97
N VAL A 72 -10.83 2.22 0.11
CA VAL A 72 -11.15 1.47 1.33
C VAL A 72 -12.39 2.04 2.02
N LEU A 73 -12.50 3.37 2.10
CA LEU A 73 -13.66 4.04 2.70
C LEU A 73 -14.95 3.74 1.91
N GLU A 74 -14.86 3.63 0.58
CA GLU A 74 -15.97 3.19 -0.28
C GLU A 74 -16.31 1.71 -0.06
N ALA A 75 -15.31 0.83 0.04
CA ALA A 75 -15.49 -0.60 0.30
C ALA A 75 -16.09 -0.92 1.68
N ARG A 76 -15.95 0.02 2.63
CA ARG A 76 -16.35 -0.06 4.05
C ARG A 76 -15.53 -1.06 4.84
N PHE A 77 -15.53 -2.33 4.45
CA PHE A 77 -14.87 -3.43 5.14
C PHE A 77 -13.46 -3.66 4.61
N TYR A 78 -12.54 -3.96 5.51
CA TYR A 78 -11.15 -4.22 5.18
C TYR A 78 -10.53 -5.25 6.13
N SER A 79 -9.35 -5.72 5.74
CA SER A 79 -8.49 -6.60 6.52
C SER A 79 -7.09 -6.01 6.57
N ILE A 80 -6.34 -6.31 7.63
CA ILE A 80 -4.94 -5.94 7.72
C ILE A 80 -4.11 -7.20 7.78
N SER A 81 -3.07 -7.25 6.95
CA SER A 81 -2.05 -8.28 7.04
C SER A 81 -0.69 -7.67 7.27
N PHE A 82 0.14 -8.41 7.99
CA PHE A 82 1.49 -7.99 8.29
C PHE A 82 2.43 -9.18 8.33
N ASP A 83 3.70 -8.86 8.12
CA ASP A 83 4.81 -9.79 8.27
C ASP A 83 5.91 -9.10 9.10
N ALA A 84 6.88 -9.87 9.58
CA ALA A 84 8.00 -9.36 10.36
C ALA A 84 9.31 -9.64 9.62
N SER A 85 9.92 -8.60 9.05
CA SER A 85 11.26 -8.70 8.47
C SER A 85 12.33 -8.33 9.49
N ASN A 86 13.37 -9.15 9.62
CA ASN A 86 14.47 -8.89 10.55
C ASN A 86 15.60 -8.13 9.86
N LYS A 87 16.08 -7.03 10.48
CA LYS A 87 17.29 -6.33 10.07
C LYS A 87 18.15 -6.00 11.28
N GLY A 88 19.09 -6.88 11.60
CA GLY A 88 19.87 -6.80 12.83
C GLY A 88 18.96 -6.99 14.04
N ASN A 89 18.97 -6.04 14.98
CA ASN A 89 18.14 -6.07 16.20
C ASN A 89 16.83 -5.28 16.06
N THR A 90 16.50 -4.81 14.85
CA THR A 90 15.26 -4.09 14.55
C THR A 90 14.42 -4.96 13.63
N LYS A 91 13.13 -5.10 13.96
CA LYS A 91 12.14 -5.68 13.06
C LYS A 91 11.41 -4.58 12.32
N THR A 92 11.06 -4.88 11.08
CA THR A 92 10.23 -4.01 10.25
C THR A 92 8.95 -4.75 9.92
N TYR A 93 7.82 -4.11 10.20
CA TYR A 93 6.49 -4.62 9.97
C TYR A 93 5.83 -3.89 8.79
N PRO A 94 5.83 -4.45 7.57
CA PRO A 94 4.91 -4.03 6.52
C PRO A 94 3.47 -4.27 6.97
N PHE A 95 2.65 -3.22 6.97
CA PHE A 95 1.21 -3.35 7.09
C PHE A 95 0.56 -3.20 5.72
N VAL A 96 -0.23 -4.20 5.34
CA VAL A 96 -0.95 -4.26 4.07
C VAL A 96 -2.44 -4.29 4.37
N ILE A 97 -3.19 -3.35 3.79
CA ILE A 97 -4.64 -3.38 3.79
C ILE A 97 -5.15 -4.22 2.62
N GLN A 98 -6.18 -5.01 2.87
CA GLN A 98 -6.89 -5.78 1.87
C GLN A 98 -8.37 -5.42 1.91
N TYR A 99 -8.98 -5.22 0.75
CA TYR A 99 -10.38 -4.84 0.64
C TYR A 99 -10.92 -5.26 -0.72
N PHE A 100 -12.25 -5.35 -0.80
CA PHE A 100 -12.96 -5.66 -2.02
C PHE A 100 -13.44 -4.36 -2.66
N SER A 101 -13.07 -4.15 -3.92
CA SER A 101 -13.43 -2.94 -4.67
C SER A 101 -14.42 -3.28 -5.79
N ASP A 102 -15.51 -2.51 -5.83
CA ASP A 102 -16.55 -2.59 -6.85
C ASP A 102 -16.18 -1.82 -8.14
N ILE A 103 -14.98 -1.22 -8.19
CA ILE A 103 -14.53 -0.27 -9.24
C ILE A 103 -14.24 -0.97 -10.60
N GLY A 104 -14.76 -2.18 -10.82
CA GLY A 104 -14.96 -2.70 -12.18
C GLY A 104 -15.85 -1.80 -13.06
N VAL A 105 -16.62 -0.87 -12.46
CA VAL A 105 -17.50 0.07 -13.16
C VAL A 105 -16.95 1.50 -13.08
N LYS A 106 -16.28 1.98 -14.13
CA LYS A 106 -16.09 3.43 -14.30
C LYS A 106 -17.47 4.08 -14.41
N LYS A 107 -17.90 4.83 -13.40
CA LYS A 107 -19.09 5.71 -13.45
C LYS A 107 -18.87 6.82 -14.49
N GLY A 108 -19.05 6.51 -15.77
CA GLY A 108 -19.06 7.47 -16.87
C GLY A 108 -20.46 7.59 -17.45
N LYS A 109 -21.10 8.75 -17.27
CA LYS A 109 -22.23 9.43 -17.97
C LYS A 109 -23.35 8.68 -18.76
N TYR A 110 -23.30 7.37 -18.98
CA TYR A 110 -24.31 6.59 -19.71
C TYR A 110 -25.14 5.73 -18.74
N ALA A 111 -25.75 6.37 -17.74
CA ALA A 111 -26.18 5.75 -16.48
C ALA A 111 -27.65 5.30 -16.42
N LEU A 112 -28.34 5.01 -17.53
CA LEU A 112 -29.76 4.59 -17.44
C LEU A 112 -30.13 3.35 -18.24
N LEU A 113 -29.63 3.19 -19.47
CA LEU A 113 -29.87 1.97 -20.26
C LEU A 113 -28.83 0.85 -20.00
N PHE A 114 -27.70 1.19 -19.37
CA PHE A 114 -26.63 0.25 -19.04
C PHE A 114 -26.81 -0.43 -17.66
N GLU A 115 -27.69 0.10 -16.80
CA GLU A 115 -27.81 -0.35 -15.40
C GLU A 115 -28.44 -1.73 -15.26
N ILE A 116 -29.32 -2.15 -16.17
CA ILE A 116 -29.97 -3.46 -16.10
C ILE A 116 -28.99 -4.58 -16.51
N TYR A 117 -28.18 -4.38 -17.56
CA TYR A 117 -27.19 -5.37 -18.00
C TYR A 117 -25.98 -5.43 -17.06
N ILE A 118 -25.60 -4.29 -16.46
CA ILE A 118 -24.57 -4.27 -15.43
C ILE A 118 -25.08 -4.96 -14.16
N SER A 119 -26.33 -4.79 -13.71
CA SER A 119 -26.82 -5.42 -12.47
C SER A 119 -26.63 -6.94 -12.43
N PHE A 120 -26.69 -7.62 -13.58
CA PHE A 120 -26.45 -9.07 -13.71
C PHE A 120 -24.95 -9.44 -13.84
N LEU A 121 -24.09 -8.50 -14.27
CA LEU A 121 -22.64 -8.69 -14.44
C LEU A 121 -21.79 -8.05 -13.31
N SER A 122 -22.34 -7.10 -12.56
CA SER A 122 -21.74 -6.46 -11.38
C SER A 122 -21.61 -7.42 -10.22
N LEU A 123 -22.35 -8.54 -10.25
CA LEU A 123 -22.16 -9.63 -9.32
C LEU A 123 -20.78 -10.32 -9.45
N ILE A 124 -20.04 -10.08 -10.55
CA ILE A 124 -18.84 -10.85 -10.92
C ILE A 124 -17.51 -10.08 -10.85
N ILE A 125 -17.51 -8.75 -10.65
CA ILE A 125 -16.24 -7.97 -10.64
C ILE A 125 -16.01 -7.28 -9.29
N ILE A 126 -16.13 -8.06 -8.22
CA ILE A 126 -15.54 -7.70 -6.93
C ILE A 126 -14.05 -8.05 -7.00
N ILE A 127 -13.18 -7.05 -7.04
CA ILE A 127 -11.73 -7.27 -7.15
C ILE A 127 -11.10 -7.15 -5.76
N LEU A 128 -10.35 -8.18 -5.35
CA LEU A 128 -9.48 -8.07 -4.19
C LEU A 128 -8.34 -7.09 -4.50
N ARG A 129 -8.28 -6.00 -3.73
CA ARG A 129 -7.21 -5.01 -3.78
C ARG A 129 -6.32 -5.17 -2.56
N LEU A 130 -5.01 -4.97 -2.77
CA LEU A 130 -4.01 -4.89 -1.71
C LEU A 130 -3.31 -3.54 -1.79
N GLY A 131 -3.07 -2.94 -0.63
CA GLY A 131 -2.35 -1.68 -0.50
C GLY A 131 -1.40 -1.73 0.68
N LEU A 132 -0.13 -1.44 0.45
CA LEU A 132 0.79 -1.20 1.55
C LEU A 132 0.46 0.16 2.17
N ILE A 133 0.18 0.16 3.48
CA ILE A 133 -0.29 1.36 4.20
C ILE A 133 0.75 1.94 5.14
N ASP A 134 1.61 1.12 5.73
CA ASP A 134 2.72 1.62 6.56
C ASP A 134 3.86 0.59 6.67
N PHE A 135 5.02 1.07 7.12
CA PHE A 135 6.19 0.28 7.49
C PHE A 135 6.70 0.76 8.85
N ILE A 136 6.39 0.00 9.91
CA ILE A 136 6.80 0.37 11.26
C ILE A 136 8.02 -0.44 11.66
N GLU A 137 9.04 0.25 12.16
CA GLU A 137 10.19 -0.37 12.80
C GLU A 137 9.93 -0.54 14.30
N ASN A 138 10.11 -1.76 14.81
CA ASN A 138 9.99 -2.07 16.23
C ASN A 138 11.07 -3.06 16.64
N SER A 139 11.69 -2.84 17.80
CA SER A 139 12.73 -3.72 18.34
C SER A 139 12.18 -4.89 19.18
N ARG A 140 10.88 -4.87 19.50
CA ARG A 140 10.24 -5.87 20.36
C ARG A 140 9.15 -6.64 19.62
N GLU A 141 9.10 -7.95 19.87
CA GLU A 141 8.12 -8.89 19.31
C GLU A 141 7.07 -9.28 20.35
N ILE A 142 6.39 -8.30 20.90
CA ILE A 142 5.33 -8.55 21.87
C ILE A 142 4.00 -8.35 21.15
N ALA A 143 3.06 -9.28 21.36
CA ALA A 143 1.73 -9.23 20.76
C ALA A 143 1.04 -7.88 20.99
N LEU A 144 1.17 -7.33 22.19
CA LEU A 144 0.65 -6.01 22.55
C LEU A 144 1.26 -4.87 21.73
N ASP A 145 2.57 -4.90 21.49
CA ASP A 145 3.24 -3.85 20.72
C ASP A 145 2.81 -3.89 19.25
N ILE A 146 2.70 -5.09 18.67
CA ILE A 146 2.20 -5.28 17.30
C ILE A 146 0.73 -4.83 17.20
N PHE A 147 -0.10 -5.21 18.16
CA PHE A 147 -1.48 -4.75 18.26
C PHE A 147 -1.57 -3.22 18.29
N ASN A 148 -0.81 -2.56 19.18
CA ASN A 148 -0.80 -1.10 19.29
C ASN A 148 -0.29 -0.40 18.02
N ASN A 149 0.68 -1.01 17.32
CA ASN A 149 1.15 -0.52 16.03
C ASN A 149 0.02 -0.56 15.00
N ILE A 150 -0.74 -1.65 14.91
CA ILE A 150 -1.88 -1.76 13.99
C ILE A 150 -2.96 -0.72 14.35
N ILE A 151 -3.29 -0.56 15.64
CA ILE A 151 -4.24 0.47 16.09
C ILE A 151 -3.76 1.87 15.69
N THR A 152 -2.48 2.18 15.89
CA THR A 152 -1.90 3.47 15.50
C THR A 152 -2.02 3.72 14.00
N VAL A 153 -1.79 2.69 13.17
CA VAL A 153 -1.96 2.80 11.71
C VAL A 153 -3.43 3.05 11.35
N ILE A 154 -4.37 2.31 11.95
CA ILE A 154 -5.82 2.50 11.74
C ILE A 154 -6.23 3.93 12.10
N ASP A 155 -5.80 4.43 13.26
CA ASP A 155 -6.14 5.76 13.77
C ASP A 155 -5.53 6.86 12.90
N ASN A 156 -4.26 6.72 12.49
CA ASN A 156 -3.58 7.68 11.61
C ASN A 156 -4.26 7.79 10.23
N LEU A 157 -4.81 6.69 9.72
CA LEU A 157 -5.57 6.65 8.48
C LEU A 157 -7.05 7.00 8.67
N GLN A 158 -7.49 7.24 9.90
CA GLN A 158 -8.89 7.53 10.26
C GLN A 158 -9.86 6.43 9.78
N LEU A 159 -9.39 5.18 9.78
CA LEU A 159 -10.22 4.02 9.44
C LEU A 159 -11.08 3.60 10.63
N ASN A 160 -12.32 3.21 10.36
CA ASN A 160 -13.19 2.70 11.41
C ASN A 160 -12.79 1.25 11.75
N ILE A 161 -12.25 1.06 12.95
CA ILE A 161 -11.86 -0.25 13.47
C ILE A 161 -13.00 -1.29 13.47
N HIS A 162 -14.26 -0.86 13.60
CA HIS A 162 -15.41 -1.79 13.56
C HIS A 162 -15.66 -2.39 12.17
N ASN A 163 -15.01 -1.86 11.14
CA ASN A 163 -15.06 -2.43 9.80
C ASN A 163 -13.86 -3.37 9.50
N LEU A 164 -12.95 -3.56 10.47
CA LEU A 164 -11.86 -4.52 10.36
C LEU A 164 -12.40 -5.95 10.50
N THR A 165 -12.37 -6.70 9.40
CA THR A 165 -12.97 -8.04 9.32
C THR A 165 -11.99 -9.16 9.63
N SER A 166 -10.70 -8.98 9.34
CA SER A 166 -9.69 -9.99 9.65
C SER A 166 -8.28 -9.42 9.83
N ILE A 167 -7.47 -10.17 10.59
CA ILE A 167 -6.03 -9.97 10.71
C ILE A 167 -5.32 -11.17 10.08
N GLY A 168 -4.33 -10.90 9.23
CA GLY A 168 -3.50 -11.94 8.62
C GLY A 168 -2.01 -11.83 8.95
N ALA A 169 -1.41 -12.95 9.30
CA ALA A 169 0.01 -13.09 9.63
C ALA A 169 0.42 -14.56 9.50
N ASP A 170 1.68 -14.88 9.82
CA ASP A 170 2.14 -16.25 9.99
C ASP A 170 1.57 -16.89 11.27
N ASN A 171 1.62 -18.22 11.37
CA ASN A 171 1.06 -18.98 12.50
C ASN A 171 1.93 -18.93 13.78
N ALA A 172 2.78 -17.91 13.93
CA ALA A 172 3.60 -17.74 15.13
C ALA A 172 2.73 -17.52 16.39
N ASN A 173 3.21 -18.01 17.54
CA ASN A 173 2.51 -17.87 18.82
C ASN A 173 2.18 -16.42 19.18
N VAL A 174 3.05 -15.47 18.81
CA VAL A 174 2.80 -14.04 19.04
C VAL A 174 1.58 -13.52 18.27
N ASN A 175 1.29 -14.09 17.10
CA ASN A 175 0.22 -13.64 16.21
C ASN A 175 -1.10 -14.37 16.48
N PHE A 176 -1.06 -15.69 16.72
CA PHE A 176 -2.26 -16.54 16.84
C PHE A 176 -2.24 -17.56 17.99
N GLY A 177 -1.37 -17.38 18.98
CA GLY A 177 -1.38 -18.18 20.20
C GLY A 177 -2.71 -18.05 20.96
N LYS A 178 -3.14 -19.15 21.60
CA LYS A 178 -4.46 -19.31 22.23
C LYS A 178 -4.79 -18.35 23.37
N TYR A 179 -3.79 -17.86 24.12
CA TYR A 179 -4.03 -17.13 25.38
C TYR A 179 -3.67 -15.65 25.31
N HIS A 180 -2.59 -15.30 24.62
CA HIS A 180 -2.12 -13.92 24.51
C HIS A 180 -1.38 -13.75 23.19
N SER A 181 -2.13 -13.33 22.17
CA SER A 181 -1.62 -13.10 20.82
C SER A 181 -2.25 -11.86 20.23
N VAL A 182 -1.70 -11.37 19.11
CA VAL A 182 -2.26 -10.23 18.38
C VAL A 182 -3.74 -10.49 18.07
N PHE A 183 -4.08 -11.70 17.61
CA PHE A 183 -5.45 -12.06 17.31
C PHE A 183 -6.36 -12.07 18.53
N GLU A 184 -5.95 -12.65 19.66
CA GLU A 184 -6.77 -12.65 20.88
C GLU A 184 -7.01 -11.22 21.39
N LEU A 185 -6.00 -10.34 21.34
CA LEU A 185 -6.14 -8.92 21.68
C LEU A 185 -7.17 -8.20 20.78
N PHE A 186 -7.19 -8.52 19.49
CA PHE A 186 -8.23 -8.03 18.60
C PHE A 186 -9.59 -8.67 18.87
N LYS A 187 -9.65 -9.95 19.21
CA LYS A 187 -10.89 -10.69 19.46
C LYS A 187 -11.64 -10.14 20.67
N ASP A 188 -10.90 -9.76 21.71
CA ASP A 188 -11.43 -9.10 22.90
C ASP A 188 -12.13 -7.77 22.56
N ARG A 189 -11.59 -7.02 21.59
CA ARG A 189 -12.14 -5.71 21.15
C ARG A 189 -13.17 -5.83 20.02
N LEU A 190 -13.02 -6.81 19.16
CA LEU A 190 -13.81 -7.06 17.95
C LEU A 190 -14.21 -8.55 17.90
N PRO A 191 -15.30 -8.95 18.57
CA PRO A 191 -15.70 -10.36 18.63
C PRO A 191 -15.99 -10.99 17.27
N HIS A 192 -16.25 -10.20 16.23
CA HIS A 192 -16.51 -10.66 14.87
C HIS A 192 -15.23 -10.90 14.04
N ILE A 193 -14.05 -10.53 14.55
CA ILE A 193 -12.82 -10.61 13.77
C ILE A 193 -12.44 -12.06 13.43
N LEU A 194 -11.97 -12.25 12.20
CA LEU A 194 -11.55 -13.52 11.65
C LEU A 194 -10.03 -13.63 11.55
N LYS A 195 -9.54 -14.86 11.73
CA LYS A 195 -8.15 -15.21 11.46
C LYS A 195 -7.98 -15.41 9.95
N ALA A 196 -7.06 -14.67 9.33
CA ALA A 196 -6.68 -14.87 7.94
C ALA A 196 -5.28 -15.48 7.90
N GLU A 197 -5.20 -16.82 7.81
CA GLU A 197 -3.90 -17.48 7.68
C GLU A 197 -3.28 -17.13 6.32
N ALA A 198 -2.01 -16.74 6.32
CA ALA A 198 -1.22 -16.83 5.11
C ALA A 198 -1.16 -18.31 4.74
N ALA A 199 -1.95 -18.73 3.74
CA ALA A 199 -1.92 -20.11 3.29
C ALA A 199 -0.49 -20.42 2.83
N GLU A 200 0.23 -21.23 3.62
CA GLU A 200 1.30 -22.06 3.09
C GLU A 200 0.63 -22.86 1.97
N ARG A 201 0.94 -22.49 0.73
CA ARG A 201 0.40 -23.14 -0.46
C ARG A 201 0.52 -24.66 -0.27
N LEU A 202 -0.62 -25.35 -0.45
CA LEU A 202 -0.68 -26.78 -0.73
C LEU A 202 0.35 -27.18 -1.81
#